data_AF-A0AAV4VT52-F1
#
_entry.id   AF-A0AAV4VT52-F1
#
_cell.length_a   1.000
_cell.length_b   1.000
_cell.length_c   1.000
_cell.angle_alpha   90.00
_cell.angle_beta   90.00
_cell.angle_gamma   90.00
#
_symmetry.space_group_name_H-M   'P 1'
#
loop_
_entity.id
_entity.type
_entity.pdbx_description
1 polymer ?
#
loop_
_entity_poly.entity_id
_entity_poly.type
_entity_poly.pdbx_seq_one_letter_code
_entity_poly.pdbx_strand_id
1 'polypeptide(L)'
;MFEGYAEMGPKNIITVDYMAGVASFFVVALGGTLVGIIWGILAAFVSRFTHHVRVIEPLFVFVMAYLSYVSAELFHFSGILALTFCGITMKNYVEENISYKSHVTVKYAMKMLASSSETIIFLFLGVSTVNDNHEWNTWFVVMTIFFCTVYRTIGPRFCRIKGPILISQLLFDCRSHEPLSIHQLG
;
A
#
# COMPACT_ATOMS: atom_id res chain seq x y z
N MET A 1 -0.91 -3.33 -21.02
CA MET A 1 0.26 -4.15 -21.42
C MET A 1 0.03 -5.64 -21.19
N PHE A 2 -0.47 -6.08 -20.02
CA PHE A 2 -0.63 -7.51 -19.73
C PHE A 2 -1.80 -8.21 -20.45
N GLU A 3 -2.86 -7.50 -20.84
CA GLU A 3 -3.98 -8.08 -21.62
C GLU A 3 -3.53 -8.61 -23.00
N GLY A 4 -2.54 -7.98 -23.64
CA GLY A 4 -2.00 -8.46 -24.91
C GLY A 4 -1.26 -9.81 -24.80
N TYR A 5 -0.75 -10.17 -23.62
CA TYR A 5 -0.16 -11.49 -23.37
C TYR A 5 -1.22 -12.57 -23.09
N ALA A 6 -2.41 -12.17 -22.63
CA ALA A 6 -3.51 -13.10 -22.36
C ALA A 6 -4.18 -13.60 -23.66
N GLU A 7 -4.14 -12.81 -24.75
CA GLU A 7 -4.61 -13.23 -26.07
C GLU A 7 -3.63 -14.14 -26.82
N MET A 8 -2.33 -14.10 -26.50
CA MET A 8 -1.32 -14.97 -27.10
C MET A 8 -1.40 -16.37 -26.47
N GLY A 9 -2.25 -17.23 -27.04
CA GLY A 9 -2.45 -18.60 -26.57
C GLY A 9 -1.17 -19.46 -26.50
N PRO A 10 -1.18 -20.58 -25.74
CA PRO A 10 -0.01 -21.37 -25.33
C PRO A 10 0.78 -22.07 -26.47
N LYS A 11 0.36 -21.91 -27.73
CA LYS A 11 0.91 -22.65 -28.87
C LYS A 11 2.10 -21.98 -29.56
N ASN A 12 2.49 -20.76 -29.14
CA ASN A 12 3.57 -20.00 -29.79
C ASN A 12 4.53 -19.33 -28.78
N ILE A 13 4.61 -19.84 -27.54
CA ILE A 13 5.46 -19.25 -26.49
C ILE A 13 6.92 -19.59 -26.77
N ILE A 14 7.66 -18.59 -27.26
CA ILE A 14 9.09 -18.66 -27.48
C ILE A 14 9.79 -18.21 -26.18
N THR A 15 11.02 -18.66 -25.94
CA THR A 15 11.83 -18.25 -24.78
C THR A 15 11.99 -16.73 -24.64
N VAL A 16 11.85 -15.98 -25.74
CA VAL A 16 11.88 -14.52 -25.78
C VAL A 16 10.67 -13.88 -25.08
N ASP A 17 9.51 -14.56 -25.03
CA ASP A 17 8.29 -14.03 -24.42
C ASP A 17 8.37 -14.06 -22.88
N TYR A 18 9.00 -15.11 -22.34
CA TYR A 18 9.32 -15.16 -20.90
C TYR A 18 10.26 -14.01 -20.49
N MET A 19 11.28 -13.76 -21.29
CA MET A 19 12.23 -12.68 -21.02
C MET A 19 11.58 -11.29 -21.17
N ALA A 20 10.69 -11.13 -22.16
CA ALA A 20 9.91 -9.91 -22.35
C ALA A 20 8.94 -9.67 -21.19
N GLY A 21 8.29 -10.72 -20.67
CA GLY A 21 7.43 -10.63 -19.48
C GLY A 21 8.19 -10.17 -18.23
N VAL A 22 9.38 -10.73 -18.00
CA VAL A 22 10.27 -10.30 -16.90
C VAL A 22 10.72 -8.86 -17.08
N ALA A 23 11.14 -8.46 -18.28
CA ALA A 23 11.54 -7.08 -18.57
C ALA A 23 10.38 -6.09 -18.33
N SER A 24 9.17 -6.46 -18.78
CA SER A 24 7.96 -5.65 -18.60
C SER A 24 7.60 -5.46 -17.13
N PHE A 25 7.80 -6.50 -16.31
CA PHE A 25 7.61 -6.39 -14.85
C PHE A 25 8.53 -5.32 -14.24
N PHE A 26 9.82 -5.32 -14.58
CA PHE A 26 10.74 -4.31 -14.08
C PHE A 26 10.39 -2.90 -14.57
N VAL A 27 9.99 -2.74 -15.84
CA VAL A 27 9.58 -1.44 -16.40
C VAL A 27 8.34 -0.91 -15.67
N VAL A 28 7.32 -1.74 -15.48
CA VAL A 28 6.07 -1.37 -14.80
C VAL A 28 6.32 -1.04 -13.32
N ALA A 29 7.19 -1.80 -12.65
CA ALA A 29 7.53 -1.58 -11.25
C ALA A 29 8.38 -0.31 -11.03
N LEU A 30 9.41 -0.11 -11.84
CA LEU A 30 10.26 1.09 -11.78
C LEU A 30 9.50 2.34 -12.24
N GLY A 31 8.70 2.23 -13.31
CA GLY A 31 7.84 3.30 -13.81
C GLY A 31 6.85 3.78 -12.77
N GLY A 32 6.12 2.87 -12.12
CA GLY A 32 5.20 3.21 -11.02
C GLY A 32 5.93 3.88 -9.84
N THR A 33 7.11 3.38 -9.47
CA THR A 33 7.94 3.96 -8.40
C THR A 33 8.36 5.40 -8.71
N LEU A 34 8.85 5.67 -9.92
CA LEU A 34 9.28 7.00 -10.36
C LEU A 34 8.12 8.00 -10.37
N VAL A 35 6.98 7.61 -10.94
CA VAL A 35 5.76 8.44 -10.98
C VAL A 35 5.29 8.77 -9.56
N GLY A 36 5.30 7.79 -8.66
CA GLY A 36 4.96 7.98 -7.26
C GLY A 36 5.87 8.98 -6.55
N ILE A 37 7.19 8.93 -6.78
CA ILE A 37 8.15 9.87 -6.19
C ILE A 37 7.93 11.29 -6.71
N ILE A 38 7.73 11.47 -8.02
CA ILE A 38 7.49 12.78 -8.63
C ILE A 38 6.23 13.42 -8.02
N TRP A 39 5.13 12.68 -7.96
CA TRP A 39 3.88 13.17 -7.36
C TRP A 39 3.98 13.41 -5.86
N GLY A 40 4.75 12.61 -5.13
CA GLY A 40 5.00 12.81 -3.71
C GLY A 40 5.78 14.10 -3.41
N ILE A 41 6.79 14.42 -4.23
CA ILE A 41 7.53 15.69 -4.14
C ILE A 41 6.63 16.88 -4.50
N LEU A 42 5.80 16.74 -5.53
CA LEU A 42 4.80 17.77 -5.89
C LEU A 42 3.80 17.99 -4.75
N ALA A 43 3.29 16.92 -4.14
CA ALA A 43 2.37 17.01 -3.01
C ALA A 43 3.01 17.68 -1.79
N ALA A 44 4.28 17.40 -1.53
CA ALA A 44 5.06 18.08 -0.50
C ALA A 44 5.20 19.59 -0.78
N PHE A 45 5.47 19.96 -2.03
CA PHE A 45 5.55 21.37 -2.42
C PHE A 45 4.22 22.10 -2.26
N VAL A 46 3.11 21.49 -2.70
CA VAL A 46 1.78 22.09 -2.58
C VAL A 46 1.33 22.20 -1.11
N SER A 47 1.65 21.21 -0.28
CA SER A 47 1.31 21.22 1.16
C SER A 47 1.87 22.44 1.89
N ARG A 48 3.01 22.98 1.45
CA ARG A 48 3.61 24.19 2.01
C ARG A 48 2.78 25.46 1.78
N PHE A 49 1.91 25.50 0.77
CA PHE A 49 1.07 26.67 0.48
C PHE A 49 -0.27 26.66 1.25
N THR A 50 -0.68 25.53 1.82
CA THR A 50 -2.02 25.33 2.41
C THR A 50 -2.00 25.34 3.95
N HIS A 51 -1.50 26.41 4.57
CA HIS A 51 -1.30 26.49 6.03
C HIS A 51 -2.57 26.79 6.87
N HIS A 52 -3.72 27.13 6.27
CA HIS A 52 -4.83 27.76 7.02
C HIS A 52 -5.90 26.80 7.58
N VAL A 53 -5.95 25.51 7.19
CA VAL A 53 -7.04 24.59 7.63
C VAL A 53 -6.55 23.15 7.86
N ARG A 54 -6.43 22.75 9.13
CA ARG A 54 -5.95 21.42 9.58
C ARG A 54 -6.86 20.24 9.18
N VAL A 55 -8.13 20.51 8.87
CA VAL A 55 -9.08 19.49 8.40
C VAL A 55 -8.90 19.13 6.93
N ILE A 56 -8.30 20.01 6.13
CA ILE A 56 -8.09 19.78 4.69
C ILE A 56 -6.80 18.99 4.41
N GLU A 57 -5.89 18.97 5.38
CA GLU A 57 -4.58 18.33 5.30
C GLU A 57 -4.65 16.82 4.96
N PRO A 58 -5.46 15.98 5.66
CA PRO A 58 -5.60 14.58 5.27
C PRO A 58 -6.30 14.41 3.90
N LEU A 59 -7.29 15.26 3.61
CA LEU A 59 -8.01 15.23 2.33
C LEU A 59 -7.07 15.50 1.15
N PHE A 60 -6.16 16.46 1.29
CA PHE A 60 -5.19 16.82 0.27
C PHE A 60 -4.22 15.67 -0.04
N VAL A 61 -3.76 14.96 1.00
CA VAL A 61 -2.92 13.76 0.84
C VAL A 61 -3.66 12.69 0.04
N PHE A 62 -4.94 12.44 0.31
CA PHE A 62 -5.74 11.47 -0.45
C PHE A 62 -5.92 11.87 -1.92
N VAL A 63 -6.21 13.14 -2.19
CA VAL A 63 -6.39 13.64 -3.56
C VAL A 63 -5.10 13.53 -4.36
N MET A 64 -3.96 13.93 -3.80
CA MET A 64 -2.66 13.83 -4.48
C MET A 64 -2.23 12.37 -4.69
N ALA A 65 -2.51 11.51 -3.71
CA ALA A 65 -2.26 10.08 -3.83
C ALA A 65 -3.13 9.47 -4.96
N TYR A 66 -4.41 9.83 -5.04
CA TYR A 66 -5.30 9.40 -6.12
C TYR A 66 -4.86 9.91 -7.50
N LEU A 67 -4.41 11.16 -7.60
CA LEU A 67 -3.84 11.69 -8.85
C LEU A 67 -2.61 10.90 -9.31
N SER A 68 -1.74 10.51 -8.36
CA SER A 68 -0.58 9.67 -8.68
C SER A 68 -1.01 8.30 -9.23
N TYR A 69 -2.05 7.70 -8.66
CA TYR A 69 -2.62 6.43 -9.13
C TYR A 69 -3.15 6.56 -10.57
N VAL A 70 -4.02 7.54 -10.83
CA VAL A 70 -4.60 7.73 -12.17
C VAL A 70 -3.50 8.02 -13.20
N SER A 71 -2.51 8.83 -12.85
CA SER A 71 -1.39 9.11 -13.76
C SER A 71 -0.57 7.87 -14.11
N ALA A 72 -0.33 6.97 -13.15
CA ALA A 72 0.40 5.73 -13.40
C ALA A 72 -0.41 4.74 -14.25
N GLU A 73 -1.73 4.66 -14.03
CA GLU A 73 -2.64 3.85 -14.84
C GLU A 73 -2.73 4.36 -16.30
N LEU A 74 -2.69 5.68 -16.52
CA LEU A 74 -2.64 6.27 -17.88
C LEU A 74 -1.41 5.84 -18.68
N PHE A 75 -0.28 5.63 -18.01
CA PHE A 75 0.94 5.12 -18.63
C PHE A 75 1.03 3.58 -18.62
N HIS A 76 -0.03 2.88 -18.21
CA HIS A 76 -0.07 1.42 -18.02
C HIS A 76 1.05 0.89 -17.09
N PHE A 77 1.49 1.71 -16.12
CA PHE A 77 2.39 1.30 -15.05
C PHE A 77 1.59 0.83 -13.82
N SER A 78 2.27 0.40 -12.76
CA SER A 78 1.59 -0.04 -11.54
C SER A 78 1.09 1.16 -10.73
N GLY A 79 -0.22 1.42 -10.77
CA GLY A 79 -0.86 2.46 -9.97
C GLY A 79 -0.71 2.25 -8.46
N ILE A 80 -0.79 1.01 -8.00
CA ILE A 80 -0.66 0.67 -6.56
C ILE A 80 0.75 0.97 -6.06
N LEU A 81 1.79 0.65 -6.83
CA LEU A 81 3.17 0.98 -6.47
C LEU A 81 3.37 2.50 -6.46
N ALA A 82 2.84 3.22 -7.46
CA ALA A 82 2.89 4.69 -7.49
C ALA A 82 2.24 5.32 -6.25
N LEU A 83 1.04 4.86 -5.88
CA LEU A 83 0.33 5.30 -4.69
C LEU A 83 1.14 5.09 -3.39
N THR A 84 1.80 3.93 -3.28
CA THR A 84 2.59 3.56 -2.11
C THR A 84 3.84 4.44 -1.96
N PHE A 85 4.61 4.61 -3.04
CA PHE A 85 5.80 5.46 -3.02
C PHE A 85 5.47 6.96 -2.87
N CYS A 86 4.33 7.39 -3.40
CA CYS A 86 3.78 8.73 -3.18
C CYS A 86 3.49 8.98 -1.69
N GLY A 87 2.85 8.02 -1.00
CA GLY A 87 2.61 8.10 0.44
C GLY A 87 3.89 8.07 1.29
N ILE A 88 4.86 7.21 0.94
CA ILE A 88 6.16 7.11 1.65
C ILE A 88 6.94 8.43 1.53
N THR A 89 6.98 9.02 0.35
CA THR A 89 7.72 10.28 0.12
C THR A 89 7.06 11.45 0.82
N MET A 90 5.73 11.54 0.84
CA MET A 90 5.00 12.56 1.60
C MET A 90 5.20 12.46 3.11
N LYS A 91 5.40 11.26 3.66
CA LYS A 91 5.58 11.08 5.12
C LYS A 91 6.71 11.95 5.69
N ASN A 92 7.86 11.99 5.02
CA ASN A 92 9.01 12.76 5.52
C ASN A 92 8.72 14.27 5.58
N TYR A 93 7.80 14.78 4.75
CA TYR A 93 7.41 16.18 4.75
C TYR A 93 6.41 16.52 5.86
N VAL A 94 5.54 15.58 6.21
CA VAL A 94 4.60 15.73 7.34
C VAL A 94 5.35 15.75 8.68
N GLU A 95 6.44 15.00 8.81
CA GLU A 95 7.25 14.98 10.05
C GLU A 95 8.01 16.30 10.27
N GLU A 96 8.48 16.95 9.21
CA GLU A 96 9.25 18.21 9.31
C GLU A 96 8.37 19.48 9.36
N ASN A 97 7.14 19.47 8.82
CA ASN A 97 6.34 20.69 8.63
C ASN A 97 5.22 20.92 9.67
N ILE A 98 4.91 19.96 10.55
CA ILE A 98 3.70 19.99 11.40
C ILE A 98 3.97 20.22 12.90
N SER A 99 3.14 21.06 13.52
CA SER A 99 3.01 21.21 14.98
C SER A 99 2.26 20.01 15.61
N TYR A 100 2.66 19.58 16.83
CA TYR A 100 2.14 18.39 17.56
C TYR A 100 0.61 18.21 17.51
N LYS A 101 -0.18 19.31 17.49
CA LYS A 101 -1.66 19.23 17.43
C LYS A 101 -2.24 18.81 16.07
N SER A 102 -1.57 19.05 14.93
CA SER A 102 -2.09 18.63 13.59
C SER A 102 -1.77 17.16 13.30
N HIS A 103 -0.58 16.71 13.73
CA HIS A 103 -0.13 15.33 13.52
C HIS A 103 -1.09 14.29 14.12
N VAL A 104 -1.66 14.62 15.27
CA VAL A 104 -2.59 13.76 16.00
C VAL A 104 -3.91 13.60 15.22
N THR A 105 -4.47 14.68 14.71
CA THR A 105 -5.73 14.66 13.94
C THR A 105 -5.59 13.87 12.63
N VAL A 106 -4.50 14.07 11.88
CA VAL A 106 -4.22 13.33 10.65
C VAL A 106 -4.07 11.83 10.96
N LYS A 107 -3.31 11.48 12.01
CA LYS A 107 -3.13 10.07 12.42
C LYS A 107 -4.46 9.41 12.78
N TYR A 108 -5.32 10.08 13.54
CA TYR A 108 -6.63 9.53 13.89
C TYR A 108 -7.55 9.41 12.68
N ALA A 109 -7.57 10.39 11.78
CA ALA A 109 -8.36 10.32 10.55
C ALA A 109 -7.92 9.14 9.67
N MET A 110 -6.61 8.96 9.46
CA MET A 110 -6.07 7.83 8.70
C MET A 110 -6.41 6.48 9.35
N LYS A 111 -6.35 6.39 10.69
CA LYS A 111 -6.73 5.17 11.42
C LYS A 111 -8.21 4.84 11.29
N MET A 112 -9.08 5.84 11.39
CA MET A 112 -10.53 5.65 11.20
C MET A 112 -10.84 5.18 9.77
N LEU A 113 -10.20 5.79 8.76
CA LEU A 113 -10.37 5.38 7.36
C LEU A 113 -9.82 3.98 7.08
N ALA A 114 -8.65 3.63 7.61
CA ALA A 114 -8.10 2.27 7.48
C ALA A 114 -9.03 1.21 8.10
N SER A 115 -9.55 1.47 9.30
CA SER A 115 -10.50 0.58 9.97
C SER A 115 -11.81 0.46 9.18
N SER A 116 -12.30 1.56 8.58
CA SER A 116 -13.47 1.51 7.71
C SER A 116 -13.23 0.66 6.45
N SER A 117 -12.08 0.81 5.78
CA SER A 117 -11.72 0.03 4.60
C SER A 117 -11.55 -1.47 4.92
N GLU A 118 -10.99 -1.80 6.07
CA GLU A 118 -10.87 -3.18 6.55
C GLU A 118 -12.24 -3.85 6.70
N THR A 119 -13.20 -3.17 7.33
CA THR A 119 -14.57 -3.71 7.48
C THR A 119 -15.28 -3.89 6.13
N ILE A 120 -15.09 -2.96 5.18
CA ILE A 120 -15.64 -3.06 3.81
C ILE A 120 -15.07 -4.27 3.07
N ILE A 121 -13.75 -4.44 3.09
CA ILE A 121 -13.08 -5.56 2.41
C ILE A 121 -13.52 -6.90 3.01
N PHE A 122 -13.62 -7.01 4.34
CA PHE A 122 -14.09 -8.23 4.98
C PHE A 122 -15.54 -8.56 4.66
N LEU A 123 -16.42 -7.55 4.60
CA LEU A 123 -17.80 -7.75 4.18
C LEU A 123 -17.87 -8.27 2.75
N PHE A 124 -17.10 -7.69 1.82
CA PHE A 124 -17.08 -8.11 0.43
C PHE A 124 -16.60 -9.57 0.28
N LEU A 125 -15.48 -9.92 0.92
CA LEU A 125 -14.97 -11.29 0.92
C LEU A 125 -15.97 -12.29 1.53
N GLY A 126 -16.69 -11.88 2.59
CA GLY A 126 -17.72 -12.70 3.22
C GLY A 126 -18.91 -12.98 2.30
N VAL A 127 -19.41 -11.96 1.61
CA VAL A 127 -20.53 -12.11 0.65
C VAL A 127 -20.11 -12.96 -0.55
N SER A 128 -18.92 -12.74 -1.12
CA SER A 128 -18.39 -13.57 -2.21
C SER A 128 -18.30 -15.05 -1.82
N THR A 129 -17.93 -15.35 -0.57
CA THR A 129 -17.82 -16.74 -0.09
C THR A 129 -19.18 -17.44 0.03
N VAL A 130 -20.25 -16.71 0.37
CA VAL A 130 -21.61 -17.28 0.55
C VAL A 130 -22.36 -17.44 -0.77
N ASN A 131 -22.12 -16.56 -1.74
CA ASN A 131 -22.85 -16.54 -3.01
C ASN A 131 -22.32 -17.55 -4.04
N ASP A 132 -21.05 -17.92 -3.98
CA ASP A 132 -20.44 -18.86 -4.94
C ASP A 132 -20.66 -20.33 -4.56
N ASN A 133 -20.95 -21.17 -5.57
CA ASN A 133 -20.98 -22.63 -5.42
C ASN A 133 -19.56 -23.12 -5.10
N HIS A 134 -19.31 -23.47 -3.84
CA HIS A 134 -17.97 -23.72 -3.34
C HIS A 134 -17.42 -25.08 -3.81
N GLU A 135 -16.67 -25.09 -4.92
CA GLU A 135 -15.91 -26.28 -5.34
C GLU A 135 -14.72 -26.51 -4.39
N TRP A 136 -14.91 -27.42 -3.43
CA TRP A 136 -13.92 -27.69 -2.39
C TRP A 136 -12.67 -28.38 -2.95
N ASN A 137 -11.55 -27.66 -2.99
CA ASN A 137 -10.25 -28.22 -3.36
C ASN A 137 -9.29 -28.27 -2.15
N THR A 138 -9.26 -29.42 -1.47
CA THR A 138 -8.42 -29.63 -0.28
C THR A 138 -6.93 -29.43 -0.55
N TRP A 139 -6.46 -29.74 -1.77
CA TRP A 139 -5.05 -29.60 -2.13
C TRP A 139 -4.61 -28.14 -2.17
N PHE A 140 -5.44 -27.27 -2.77
CA PHE A 140 -5.19 -25.84 -2.80
C PHE A 140 -5.16 -25.23 -1.39
N VAL A 141 -6.07 -25.66 -0.52
CA VAL A 141 -6.14 -25.19 0.89
C VAL A 141 -4.89 -25.59 1.67
N VAL A 142 -4.46 -26.86 1.59
CA VAL A 142 -3.26 -27.34 2.29
C VAL A 142 -2.00 -26.63 1.82
N MET A 143 -1.83 -26.44 0.51
CA MET A 143 -0.69 -25.71 -0.04
C MET A 143 -0.68 -24.25 0.44
N THR A 144 -1.84 -23.58 0.45
CA THR A 144 -1.94 -22.20 0.95
C THR A 144 -1.53 -22.09 2.42
N ILE A 145 -2.02 -22.99 3.28
CA ILE A 145 -1.66 -23.01 4.72
C ILE A 145 -0.15 -23.22 4.91
N PHE A 146 0.46 -24.12 4.15
CA PHE A 146 1.90 -24.37 4.19
C PHE A 146 2.70 -23.14 3.79
N PHE A 147 2.38 -22.52 2.64
CA PHE A 147 3.05 -21.30 2.17
C PHE A 147 2.88 -20.15 3.19
N CYS A 148 1.68 -19.92 3.72
CA CYS A 148 1.43 -18.89 4.73
C CYS A 148 2.30 -19.09 6.00
N THR A 149 2.45 -20.34 6.45
CA THR A 149 3.28 -20.66 7.64
C THR A 149 4.77 -20.40 7.37
N VAL A 150 5.25 -20.77 6.19
CA VAL A 150 6.63 -20.50 5.75
C VAL A 150 6.88 -19.00 5.67
N TYR A 151 6.01 -18.22 5.00
CA TYR A 151 6.15 -16.76 4.94
C TYR A 151 6.12 -16.10 6.32
N ARG A 152 5.26 -16.55 7.23
CA ARG A 152 5.16 -16.02 8.60
C ARG A 152 6.43 -16.28 9.42
N THR A 153 7.10 -17.41 9.22
CA THR A 153 8.34 -17.74 9.95
C THR A 153 9.59 -17.08 9.35
N ILE A 154 9.61 -16.84 8.04
CA ILE A 154 10.71 -16.14 7.35
C ILE A 154 10.66 -14.63 7.58
N GLY A 155 9.47 -14.03 7.58
CA GLY A 155 9.26 -12.58 7.78
C GLY A 155 10.08 -11.95 8.92
N PRO A 156 10.00 -12.46 10.17
CA PRO A 156 10.76 -11.88 11.29
C PRO A 156 12.28 -12.06 11.17
N ARG A 157 12.76 -13.06 10.41
CA ARG A 157 14.19 -13.25 10.14
C ARG A 157 14.71 -12.29 9.08
N PHE A 158 13.92 -12.00 8.05
CA PHE A 158 14.27 -11.05 6.99
C PHE A 158 14.18 -9.58 7.46
N CYS A 159 13.17 -9.24 8.26
CA CYS A 159 12.99 -7.90 8.83
C CYS A 159 14.18 -7.49 9.72
N ARG A 160 14.88 -8.46 10.34
CA ARG A 160 16.07 -8.21 11.16
C ARG A 160 17.33 -7.87 10.35
N ILE A 161 17.39 -8.23 9.06
CA ILE A 161 18.55 -8.01 8.17
C ILE A 161 18.49 -6.66 7.43
N LYS A 162 17.29 -6.06 7.28
CA LYS A 162 17.05 -4.79 6.59
C LYS A 162 16.73 -3.61 7.55
N GLY A 163 17.35 -3.59 8.73
CA GLY A 163 17.35 -2.38 9.60
C GLY A 163 18.16 -1.26 8.94
N PRO A 164 17.74 0.02 8.94
CA PRO A 164 16.91 0.72 9.94
C PRO A 164 15.69 1.49 9.38
N ILE A 165 15.46 1.52 8.06
CA ILE A 165 14.48 2.42 7.41
C ILE A 165 13.02 1.96 7.57
N LEU A 166 12.77 0.64 7.53
CA LEU A 166 11.40 0.11 7.65
C LEU A 166 10.95 -0.02 9.11
N ILE A 167 11.89 -0.23 10.03
CA ILE A 167 11.61 -0.42 11.46
C ILE A 167 11.16 0.90 12.09
N SER A 168 11.73 2.06 11.73
CA SER A 168 11.23 3.34 12.26
C SER A 168 9.79 3.65 11.85
N GLN A 169 9.33 3.13 10.69
CA GLN A 169 7.95 3.27 10.24
C GLN A 169 6.98 2.28 10.90
N LEU A 170 7.34 1.00 10.99
CA LEU A 170 6.47 -0.05 11.57
C LEU A 170 6.45 -0.02 13.11
N LEU A 171 7.54 0.38 13.76
CA LEU A 171 7.59 0.49 15.23
C LEU A 171 6.84 1.74 15.73
N PHE A 172 6.59 2.74 14.86
CA PHE A 172 5.65 3.84 15.16
C PHE A 172 4.17 3.42 15.06
N ASP A 173 3.87 2.37 14.26
CA ASP A 173 2.55 1.76 14.18
C ASP A 173 2.29 0.82 15.38
N CYS A 174 3.29 -0.01 15.74
CA CYS A 174 3.23 -0.88 16.93
C CYS A 174 3.18 -0.09 18.26
N ARG A 175 3.85 1.08 18.36
CA ARG A 175 3.73 2.00 19.52
C ARG A 175 2.47 2.87 19.48
N SER A 176 1.53 2.63 18.56
CA SER A 176 0.18 3.23 18.61
C SER A 176 -0.88 2.27 19.14
N HIS A 177 -0.49 1.02 19.45
CA HIS A 177 -1.37 -0.03 19.94
C HIS A 177 -1.10 -0.43 21.39
N GLU A 178 -0.28 0.33 22.12
CA GLU A 178 -0.24 0.23 23.58
C GLU A 178 -1.23 1.25 24.16
N PRO A 179 -2.43 0.83 24.62
CA PRO A 179 -3.29 1.71 25.40
C PRO A 179 -2.59 1.99 26.73
N LEU A 180 -1.98 3.16 26.86
CA LEU A 180 -1.62 3.71 28.16
C LEU A 180 -2.90 4.20 28.85
N SER A 181 -3.65 3.28 29.45
CA SER A 181 -4.73 3.59 30.39
C SER A 181 -5.00 2.41 31.34
N ILE A 182 -3.99 1.99 32.10
CA ILE A 182 -4.16 1.37 33.44
C ILE A 182 -3.44 2.29 34.44
N HIS A 183 -3.96 3.49 34.64
CA HIS A 183 -3.93 4.25 35.89
C HIS A 183 -4.67 5.56 35.64
N GLN A 184 -5.53 5.95 36.58
CA GLN A 184 -6.40 7.13 36.59
C GLN A 184 -7.81 6.93 35.99
N LEU A 185 -8.65 6.13 36.66
CA LEU A 185 -9.95 6.57 37.25
C LEU A 185 -10.79 5.34 37.64
N GLY A 186 -10.98 5.15 38.96
CA GLY A 186 -12.01 4.29 39.56
C GLY A 186 -11.52 2.96 40.08
#